data_AF-A0A366LJA8-F1
#
_entry.id   AF-A0A366LJA8-F1
#
_cell.length_a   1.000
_cell.length_b   1.000
_cell.length_c   1.000
_cell.angle_alpha   90.00
_cell.angle_beta   90.00
_cell.angle_gamma   90.00
#
_symmetry.space_group_name_H-M   'P 1'
#
loop_
_entity.id
_entity.type
_entity.pdbx_description
1 polymer ?
#
loop_
_entity_poly.entity_id
_entity_poly.type
_entity_poly.pdbx_seq_one_letter_code
_entity_poly.pdbx_strand_id
1 'polypeptide(L)' 'MSADQQRSACSHRFAGPKDSYQATVTVDWGGTWRGSGGTGGDLPAISRSVTFPIRVIEAQSLVTKG' A
#
# COMPACT_ATOMS: atom_id res chain seq x y z
N MET A 1 -10.28 -51.13 16.58
CA MET A 1 -9.72 -50.16 15.62
C MET A 1 -9.16 -49.01 16.45
N SER A 2 -7.84 -48.95 16.63
CA SER A 2 -7.20 -47.99 17.55
C SER A 2 -7.23 -46.57 16.98
N ALA A 3 -7.42 -45.59 17.86
CA ALA A 3 -7.44 -44.16 17.58
C ALA A 3 -6.10 -43.61 17.01
N ASP A 4 -5.06 -44.45 16.94
CA ASP A 4 -3.71 -44.11 16.44
C ASP A 4 -3.62 -43.86 14.93
N GLN A 5 -4.69 -44.09 14.15
CA GLN A 5 -4.67 -43.90 12.70
C GLN A 5 -5.24 -42.57 12.21
N GLN A 6 -5.62 -41.66 13.11
CA GLN A 6 -6.11 -40.35 12.72
C GLN A 6 -4.96 -39.34 12.58
N ARG A 7 -4.10 -39.55 11.58
CA ARG A 7 -3.18 -38.49 11.13
C ARG A 7 -3.94 -37.50 10.28
N SER A 8 -4.35 -36.38 10.87
CA SER A 8 -4.74 -35.17 10.14
C SER A 8 -3.50 -34.56 9.48
N ALA A 9 -3.05 -35.14 8.36
CA ALA A 9 -1.95 -34.60 7.56
C ALA A 9 -2.30 -33.26 6.87
N CYS A 10 -3.52 -32.76 7.03
CA CYS A 10 -3.90 -31.40 6.64
C CYS A 10 -3.23 -30.37 7.56
N SER A 11 -1.98 -30.04 7.24
CA SER A 11 -1.35 -28.80 7.71
C SER A 11 -1.51 -27.75 6.62
N HIS A 12 -2.19 -26.64 6.94
CA HIS A 12 -2.25 -25.49 6.05
C HIS A 12 -1.24 -24.45 6.55
N ARG A 13 -0.28 -24.07 5.70
CA ARG A 13 0.65 -22.99 6.03
C ARG A 13 0.02 -21.66 5.63
N PHE A 14 -0.35 -20.86 6.62
CA PHE A 14 -0.80 -19.49 6.39
C PHE A 14 0.40 -18.61 6.03
N ALA A 15 0.26 -17.80 4.98
CA ALA A 15 1.23 -16.75 4.70
C ALA A 15 0.92 -15.54 5.60
N GLY A 16 1.90 -15.10 6.38
CA GLY A 16 1.82 -13.84 7.10
C GLY A 16 2.08 -12.64 6.18
N PRO A 17 1.56 -11.45 6.50
CA PRO A 17 1.98 -10.22 5.84
C PRO A 17 3.49 -10.00 5.96
N LYS A 18 4.07 -9.23 5.03
CA LYS A 18 5.46 -8.77 5.18
C LYS A 18 5.54 -7.79 6.35
N ASP A 19 6.71 -7.70 7.00
CA ASP A 19 6.93 -6.77 8.12
C ASP A 19 6.74 -5.29 7.73
N SER A 20 6.88 -4.96 6.44
CA SER A 20 6.60 -3.62 5.91
C SER A 20 6.22 -3.61 4.42
N TYR A 21 5.54 -2.54 4.03
CA TYR A 21 5.18 -2.21 2.65
C TYR A 21 5.69 -0.82 2.29
N GLN A 22 6.18 -0.63 1.06
CA GLN A 22 6.59 0.69 0.59
C GLN A 22 5.35 1.49 0.18
N ALA A 23 5.22 2.71 0.71
CA ALA A 23 4.23 3.67 0.25
C ALA A 23 4.93 4.83 -0.45
N THR A 24 4.39 5.21 -1.61
CA THR A 24 4.82 6.40 -2.34
C THR A 24 3.71 7.44 -2.27
N VAL A 25 4.02 8.59 -1.70
CA VAL A 25 3.13 9.76 -1.68
C VAL A 25 3.64 10.74 -2.73
N THR A 26 2.76 11.19 -3.61
CA THR A 26 3.03 12.26 -4.59
C THR A 26 2.15 13.45 -4.26
N VAL A 27 2.75 14.64 -4.22
CA VAL A 27 2.06 15.91 -4.10
C VAL A 27 2.26 16.68 -5.38
N ASP A 28 1.15 17.10 -5.98
CA ASP A 28 1.11 17.92 -7.17
C ASP A 28 0.63 19.32 -6.82
N TRP A 29 1.45 20.32 -7.13
CA TRP A 29 1.10 21.74 -7.01
C TRP A 29 0.80 22.28 -8.40
N GLY A 30 -0.45 22.73 -8.57
CA GLY A 30 -0.85 23.56 -9.69
C GLY A 30 -1.08 25.00 -9.25
N GLY A 31 -1.18 25.91 -10.21
CA GLY A 31 -1.55 27.29 -9.93
C GLY A 31 -1.97 27.99 -11.20
N THR A 32 -2.67 29.10 -11.05
CA THR A 32 -2.98 30.02 -12.15
C THR A 32 -2.41 31.38 -11.84
N TRP A 33 -2.08 32.15 -12.87
CA TRP A 33 -1.59 33.51 -12.72
C TRP A 33 -2.45 34.47 -13.52
N ARG A 34 -2.46 35.73 -13.06
CA ARG A 34 -3.13 36.83 -13.74
C ARG A 34 -2.22 38.04 -13.73
N GLY A 35 -1.93 38.55 -14.92
CA GLY A 35 -1.19 39.79 -15.15
C GLY A 35 -2.08 41.01 -14.96
N SER A 36 -1.46 42.13 -14.64
CA SER A 36 -2.12 43.43 -14.46
C SER A 36 -2.90 43.89 -15.70
N GLY A 37 -2.54 43.43 -16.89
CA GLY A 37 -3.25 43.68 -18.16
C GLY A 37 -4.43 42.74 -18.45
N GLY A 38 -4.83 41.90 -17.49
CA GLY A 38 -5.96 40.97 -17.65
C GLY A 38 -5.63 39.65 -18.37
N THR A 39 -4.43 39.54 -18.94
CA THR A 39 -3.89 38.25 -19.42
C THR A 39 -3.61 37.32 -18.25
N GLY A 40 -3.63 36.02 -18.49
CA GLY A 40 -3.36 35.02 -17.47
C GLY A 40 -3.25 33.63 -18.08
N GLY A 41 -3.08 32.64 -17.22
CA GLY A 41 -3.03 31.25 -17.63
C GLY A 41 -2.63 30.31 -16.51
N ASP A 42 -2.49 29.04 -16.86
CA ASP A 42 -2.03 28.01 -15.94
C ASP A 42 -0.51 28.04 -15.79
N LEU A 43 -0.06 27.79 -14.57
CA LEU A 43 1.34 27.52 -14.28
C LEU A 43 1.62 26.04 -14.48
N PRO A 44 2.81 25.67 -15.00
CA PRO A 44 3.23 24.28 -15.05
C PRO A 44 3.16 23.63 -13.66
N ALA A 45 2.61 22.42 -13.59
CA ALA A 45 2.53 21.70 -12.34
C ALA A 45 3.92 21.31 -11.84
N ILE A 46 4.09 21.37 -10.52
CA ILE A 46 5.27 20.86 -9.82
C ILE A 46 4.83 19.60 -9.09
N SER A 47 5.59 18.51 -9.20
CA SER A 47 5.32 17.28 -8.47
C SER A 47 6.49 16.94 -7.55
N ARG A 48 6.20 16.47 -6.34
CA ARG A 48 7.20 15.92 -5.41
C ARG A 48 6.68 14.62 -4.84
N SER A 49 7.56 13.62 -4.79
CA SER A 49 7.24 12.34 -4.20
C SER A 49 8.16 12.01 -3.03
N VAL A 50 7.60 11.31 -2.05
CA VAL A 50 8.35 10.69 -0.96
C VAL A 50 7.97 9.22 -0.88
N THR A 51 8.95 8.36 -0.67
CA THR A 51 8.75 6.93 -0.46
C THR A 51 9.19 6.58 0.95
N PHE A 52 8.34 5.86 1.68
CA PHE A 52 8.67 5.41 3.03
C PHE A 52 8.02 4.07 3.35
N PRO A 53 8.65 3.26 4.22
CA PRO A 53 8.08 1.99 4.64
C PRO A 53 6.97 2.20 5.67
N ILE A 54 5.81 1.59 5.42
CA ILE A 54 4.73 1.41 6.39
C ILE A 54 4.91 0.04 7.05
N ARG A 55 5.06 0.02 8.37
CA ARG A 55 5.22 -1.21 9.15
C ARG A 55 3.86 -1.83 9.47
N VAL A 56 3.78 -3.15 9.44
CA VAL A 56 2.61 -3.89 9.91
C VAL A 56 2.67 -4.00 11.42
N ILE A 57 1.69 -3.40 12.12
CA ILE A 57 1.58 -3.44 13.59
C ILE A 57 0.62 -4.52 14.09
N GLU A 58 -0.34 -4.94 13.26
CA GLU A 58 -1.22 -6.07 13.52
C GLU A 58 -1.51 -6.79 12.21
N ALA A 59 -1.40 -8.12 12.23
CA ALA A 59 -1.65 -8.98 11.09
C ALA A 59 -2.66 -10.05 11.52
N GLN A 60 -3.93 -9.88 11.12
CA GLN A 60 -4.92 -10.95 11.27
C GLN A 60 -4.79 -11.91 10.09
N SER A 61 -4.96 -13.22 10.34
CA SER A 61 -4.74 -14.26 9.34
C SER A 61 -5.62 -14.04 8.10
N LEU A 62 -5.00 -13.77 6.95
CA LEU A 62 -5.69 -13.67 5.67
C LEU A 62 -5.85 -15.07 5.06
N VAL A 63 -7.09 -15.48 4.79
CA VAL A 63 -7.36 -16.70 4.02
C VAL A 63 -7.11 -16.41 2.55
N THR A 64 -5.93 -16.78 2.05
CA THR A 64 -5.68 -16.81 0.61
C THR A 64 -6.21 -18.13 0.05
N LYS A 65 -7.19 -18.07 -0.86
CA LYS A 65 -7.61 -19.25 -1.64
C LYS A 65 -6.42 -19.74 -2.48
N GLY A 66 -6.02 -20.99 -2.25
CA GLY A 66 -5.21 -21.78 -3.19
C GLY A 66 -6.09 -22.46 -4.21
#